data_AF-A0A0M2SL78-F1
#
_entry.id   AF-A0A0M2SL78-F1
#
_cell.length_a   1.000
_cell.length_b   1.000
_cell.length_c   1.000
_cell.angle_alpha   90.00
_cell.angle_beta   90.00
_cell.angle_gamma   90.00
#
_symmetry.space_group_name_H-M   'P 1'
#
loop_
_entity.id
_entity.type
_entity.pdbx_description
1 polymer ?
#
loop_
_entity_poly.entity_id
_entity_poly.type
_entity_poly.pdbx_seq_one_letter_code
_entity_poly.pdbx_strand_id
1 'polypeptide(L)'
;MLTGIAVTVLLLAFSVSYFLMRDSDAYKYHTGLGSRLALSADDQALAFSYYKNGSEAIYSADMDTMKSEQITFPKEDRHRHPAYSRDGRKILYVSENKERIQSLFVANKNGSAPKMLSGDSLHVADALFSADGQKVFFAAIEGEEFLKAEGETKEGLDLYSVGIDGHDLEQLTDSDHFTMESLALSRDGREIYFKDFTDVYVYNIEEGRKRGSELTSQMPAEPFYLTFSLDGDKAAYTAVSPESENSSLFEYELYVRNLRNGESTRLTDLKSSVVSPVFYHNEDKIVFLHDRNWPASPEEYRVHTVALDGGDVEELSLVLPKADSSNSPMKFLDAAVNGVTIGGLYTLLLVLAILYFRPAKTFRPVLISLALGILGIIASFIVAATGDPWGGIAVGMISAYILGCTAIAFLFALTLKMLVK
;
A
#
# COMPACT_ATOMS: atom_id res chain seq x y z
N MET A 1 -4.75 -25.41 39.88
CA MET A 1 -5.80 -25.32 38.84
C MET A 1 -6.39 -23.92 38.74
N LEU A 2 -6.97 -23.38 39.83
CA LEU A 2 -7.42 -21.98 39.91
C LEU A 2 -6.32 -20.98 39.50
N THR A 3 -5.08 -21.19 39.97
CA THR A 3 -3.92 -20.39 39.55
C THR A 3 -3.67 -20.43 38.05
N GLY A 4 -3.84 -21.60 37.41
CA GLY A 4 -3.67 -21.75 35.97
C GLY A 4 -4.75 -20.99 35.19
N ILE A 5 -6.01 -21.10 35.62
CA ILE A 5 -7.13 -20.33 35.05
C ILE A 5 -6.85 -18.83 35.19
N ALA A 6 -6.47 -18.37 36.38
CA ALA A 6 -6.19 -16.95 36.63
C ALA A 6 -5.06 -16.42 35.74
N VAL A 7 -3.96 -17.15 35.58
CA VAL A 7 -2.85 -16.78 34.69
C VAL A 7 -3.31 -16.72 33.24
N THR A 8 -4.06 -17.72 32.76
CA THR A 8 -4.58 -17.72 31.38
C THR A 8 -5.54 -16.56 31.12
N VAL A 9 -6.42 -16.22 32.07
CA VAL A 9 -7.31 -15.06 31.95
C VAL A 9 -6.51 -13.76 31.84
N LEU A 10 -5.48 -13.58 32.68
CA LEU A 10 -4.63 -12.39 32.64
C LEU A 10 -3.87 -12.28 31.32
N LEU A 11 -3.29 -13.38 30.83
CA LEU A 11 -2.58 -13.41 29.54
C LEU A 11 -3.52 -13.15 28.37
N LEU A 12 -4.72 -13.70 28.39
CA LEU A 12 -5.73 -13.48 27.36
C LEU A 12 -6.18 -12.02 27.35
N ALA A 13 -6.51 -11.46 28.53
CA ALA A 13 -6.92 -10.06 28.65
C ALA A 13 -5.82 -9.12 28.18
N PHE A 14 -4.57 -9.34 28.62
CA PHE A 14 -3.41 -8.59 28.14
C PHE A 14 -3.24 -8.69 26.62
N SER A 15 -3.29 -9.91 26.06
CA SER A 15 -3.12 -10.14 24.63
C SER A 15 -4.20 -9.43 23.81
N VAL A 16 -5.46 -9.50 24.24
CA VAL A 16 -6.57 -8.82 23.56
C VAL A 16 -6.42 -7.30 23.66
N SER A 17 -6.16 -6.76 24.85
CA SER A 17 -5.96 -5.32 25.03
C SER A 17 -4.78 -4.81 24.21
N TYR A 18 -3.65 -5.53 24.21
CA TYR A 18 -2.48 -5.17 23.42
C TYR A 18 -2.79 -5.22 21.92
N PHE A 19 -3.45 -6.27 21.44
CA PHE A 19 -3.83 -6.42 20.03
C PHE A 19 -4.74 -5.29 19.55
N LEU A 20 -5.64 -4.79 20.39
CA LEU A 20 -6.54 -3.68 20.07
C LEU A 20 -5.87 -2.30 20.12
N MET A 21 -4.82 -2.14 20.92
CA MET A 21 -4.14 -0.85 21.12
C MET A 21 -2.87 -0.69 20.28
N ARG A 22 -2.29 -1.78 19.78
CA ARG A 22 -1.06 -1.71 19.00
C ARG A 22 -1.31 -1.08 17.64
N ASP A 23 -0.32 -0.34 17.18
CA ASP A 23 -0.24 0.12 15.79
C ASP A 23 -0.16 -1.10 14.85
N SER A 24 -1.07 -1.15 13.86
CA SER A 24 -1.21 -2.23 12.89
C SER A 24 -0.35 -2.04 11.64
N ASP A 25 0.65 -1.17 11.69
CA ASP A 25 1.55 -0.92 10.59
C ASP A 25 2.40 -2.15 10.21
N ALA A 26 2.10 -2.74 9.04
CA ALA A 26 2.82 -3.87 8.48
C ALA A 26 4.31 -3.59 8.23
N TYR A 27 4.68 -2.31 8.06
CA TYR A 27 6.02 -1.87 7.76
C TYR A 27 6.85 -1.54 9.00
N LYS A 28 6.28 -1.55 10.21
CA LYS A 28 6.94 -1.14 11.47
C LYS A 28 8.32 -1.77 11.72
N TYR A 29 8.54 -3.00 11.27
CA TYR A 29 9.83 -3.70 11.37
C TYR A 29 10.36 -4.18 10.03
N HIS A 30 9.80 -3.69 8.93
CA HIS A 30 10.11 -4.12 7.58
C HIS A 30 11.48 -3.58 7.13
N THR A 31 12.12 -4.30 6.21
CA THR A 31 13.28 -3.84 5.48
C THR A 31 13.20 -4.33 4.06
N GLY A 32 13.12 -3.41 3.11
CA GLY A 32 12.78 -3.70 1.72
C GLY A 32 12.45 -2.43 0.94
N LEU A 33 12.31 -2.59 -0.38
CA LEU A 33 11.91 -1.51 -1.28
C LEU A 33 10.45 -1.11 -1.02
N GLY A 34 10.12 0.16 -1.23
CA GLY A 34 8.73 0.61 -1.34
C GLY A 34 8.20 0.50 -2.77
N SER A 35 7.00 1.04 -2.99
CA SER A 35 6.18 0.79 -4.18
C SER A 35 6.45 1.69 -5.39
N ARG A 36 7.38 2.66 -5.30
CA ARG A 36 7.73 3.56 -6.41
C ARG A 36 9.22 3.72 -6.62
N LEU A 37 9.60 3.77 -7.90
CA LEU A 37 10.93 4.10 -8.40
C LEU A 37 10.88 5.26 -9.40
N ALA A 38 12.02 5.91 -9.63
CA ALA A 38 12.19 6.93 -10.63
C ALA A 38 13.60 6.88 -11.21
N LEU A 39 13.70 6.95 -12.54
CA LEU A 39 14.97 6.94 -13.26
C LEU A 39 15.33 8.36 -13.68
N SER A 40 16.60 8.75 -13.53
CA SER A 40 17.06 10.07 -13.97
C SER A 40 17.10 10.14 -15.50
N ALA A 41 17.00 11.35 -16.04
CA ALA A 41 16.92 11.56 -17.50
C ALA A 41 18.16 11.08 -18.30
N ASP A 42 19.29 10.88 -17.62
CA ASP A 42 20.53 10.31 -18.17
C ASP A 42 20.64 8.78 -17.97
N ASP A 43 19.62 8.15 -17.38
CA ASP A 43 19.57 6.73 -16.97
C ASP A 43 20.69 6.28 -16.02
N GLN A 44 21.40 7.21 -15.38
CA GLN A 44 22.54 6.90 -14.51
C GLN A 44 22.15 6.71 -13.04
N ALA A 45 20.97 7.18 -12.63
CA ALA A 45 20.51 7.12 -11.25
C ALA A 45 19.07 6.63 -11.13
N LEU A 46 18.85 5.63 -10.28
CA LEU A 46 17.52 5.12 -9.92
C LEU A 46 17.19 5.52 -8.49
N ALA A 47 16.23 6.41 -8.30
CA ALA A 47 15.67 6.74 -7.00
C ALA A 47 14.53 5.78 -6.63
N PHE A 48 14.42 5.44 -5.36
CA PHE A 48 13.35 4.58 -4.83
C PHE A 48 13.18 4.85 -3.33
N SER A 49 12.01 4.52 -2.78
CA SER A 49 11.87 4.48 -1.32
C SER A 49 12.34 3.13 -0.77
N TYR A 50 12.96 3.15 0.41
CA TYR A 50 13.49 1.96 1.06
C TYR A 50 13.27 2.03 2.56
N TYR A 51 12.70 0.96 3.10
CA TYR A 51 12.54 0.76 4.53
C TYR A 51 13.81 0.16 5.11
N LYS A 52 14.33 0.78 6.17
CA LYS A 52 15.34 0.19 7.06
C LYS A 52 14.77 0.09 8.47
N ASN A 53 14.37 -1.13 8.85
CA ASN A 53 13.72 -1.44 10.14
C ASN A 53 12.54 -0.49 10.45
N GLY A 54 11.65 -0.32 9.46
CA GLY A 54 10.44 0.50 9.52
C GLY A 54 10.60 2.00 9.28
N SER A 55 11.85 2.50 9.23
CA SER A 55 12.13 3.87 8.77
C SER A 55 12.20 3.89 7.25
N GLU A 56 11.29 4.59 6.59
CA GLU A 56 11.30 4.74 5.13
C GLU A 56 11.99 6.04 4.73
N ALA A 57 12.92 5.96 3.79
CA ALA A 57 13.58 7.12 3.21
C ALA A 57 13.78 6.93 1.70
N ILE A 58 14.07 8.02 1.00
CA ILE A 58 14.50 7.96 -0.40
C ILE A 58 15.99 7.62 -0.49
N TYR A 59 16.29 6.65 -1.34
CA TYR A 59 17.62 6.23 -1.74
C TYR A 59 17.80 6.47 -3.24
N SER A 60 19.06 6.58 -3.66
CA SER A 60 19.45 6.60 -5.06
C SER A 60 20.50 5.53 -5.32
N ALA A 61 20.30 4.71 -6.34
CA ALA A 61 21.29 3.78 -6.84
C ALA A 61 21.99 4.35 -8.09
N ASP A 62 23.29 4.15 -8.16
CA ASP A 62 24.08 4.32 -9.38
C ASP A 62 23.87 3.10 -10.28
N MET A 63 23.46 3.32 -11.53
CA MET A 63 23.02 2.24 -12.44
C MET A 63 24.18 1.41 -13.00
N ASP A 64 25.41 1.91 -12.98
CA ASP A 64 26.60 1.17 -13.43
C ASP A 64 27.12 0.24 -12.33
N THR A 65 27.13 0.73 -11.09
CA THR A 65 27.72 0.02 -9.94
C THR A 65 26.69 -0.70 -9.08
N MET A 66 25.40 -0.43 -9.30
CA MET A 66 24.25 -0.87 -8.50
C MET A 66 24.33 -0.47 -7.02
N LYS A 67 25.24 0.44 -6.65
CA LYS A 67 25.41 0.89 -5.26
C LYS A 67 24.38 1.92 -4.90
N SER A 68 23.73 1.74 -3.75
CA SER A 68 22.70 2.65 -3.25
C SER A 68 23.20 3.52 -2.10
N GLU A 69 22.78 4.78 -2.10
CA GLU A 69 22.98 5.73 -1.00
C GLU A 69 21.66 6.33 -0.53
N GLN A 70 21.56 6.60 0.78
CA GLN A 70 20.42 7.31 1.34
C GLN A 70 20.56 8.79 1.04
N ILE A 71 19.55 9.40 0.40
CA ILE A 71 19.60 10.81 0.02
C ILE A 71 18.68 11.68 0.88
N THR A 72 17.66 11.11 1.51
CA THR A 72 16.81 11.86 2.46
C THR A 72 16.88 11.25 3.86
N PHE A 73 16.71 12.08 4.89
CA PHE A 73 16.93 11.70 6.29
C PHE A 73 15.72 12.10 7.16
N PRO A 74 14.58 11.40 7.01
CA PRO A 74 13.42 11.65 7.85
C PRO A 74 13.71 11.35 9.32
N LYS A 75 12.98 12.02 10.22
CA LYS A 75 13.04 11.76 11.67
C LYS A 75 11.93 10.81 12.10
N GLU A 76 10.69 11.25 11.96
CA GLU A 76 9.49 10.49 12.34
C GLU A 76 8.61 10.15 11.13
N ASP A 77 8.70 10.96 10.08
CA ASP A 77 7.96 10.79 8.84
C ASP A 77 8.54 9.66 7.98
N ARG A 78 7.82 9.32 6.93
CA ARG A 78 8.26 8.40 5.88
C ARG A 78 8.35 9.13 4.56
N HIS A 79 9.54 9.13 3.95
CA HIS A 79 9.71 9.73 2.63
C HIS A 79 9.53 8.68 1.54
N ARG A 80 8.63 8.93 0.59
CA ARG A 80 8.31 8.00 -0.50
C ARG A 80 7.95 8.70 -1.81
N HIS A 81 7.62 7.90 -2.83
CA HIS A 81 7.20 8.35 -4.17
C HIS A 81 8.19 9.32 -4.83
N PRO A 82 9.46 8.92 -5.05
CA PRO A 82 10.42 9.79 -5.68
C PRO A 82 10.07 10.06 -7.15
N ALA A 83 10.37 11.25 -7.65
CA ALA A 83 10.34 11.57 -9.08
C ALA A 83 11.49 12.53 -9.43
N TYR A 84 12.20 12.30 -10.53
CA TYR A 84 13.25 13.20 -11.00
C TYR A 84 12.69 14.31 -11.89
N SER A 85 13.31 15.49 -11.84
CA SER A 85 13.10 16.52 -12.86
C SER A 85 13.69 16.08 -14.20
N ARG A 86 13.15 16.60 -15.31
CA ARG A 86 13.66 16.30 -16.66
C ARG A 86 15.13 16.65 -16.88
N ASP A 87 15.68 17.62 -16.13
CA ASP A 87 17.10 17.96 -16.18
C ASP A 87 17.97 17.11 -15.23
N GLY A 88 17.35 16.21 -14.46
CA GLY A 88 18.01 15.32 -13.50
C GLY A 88 18.58 16.02 -12.27
N ARG A 89 18.33 17.32 -12.05
CA ARG A 89 18.96 18.10 -10.97
C ARG A 89 18.15 18.13 -9.67
N LYS A 90 16.85 17.84 -9.74
CA LYS A 90 15.93 17.89 -8.61
C LYS A 90 15.23 16.56 -8.44
N ILE A 91 14.78 16.32 -7.22
CA ILE A 91 13.93 15.18 -6.86
C ILE A 91 12.71 15.68 -6.10
N LEU A 92 11.53 15.21 -6.49
CA LEU A 92 10.30 15.28 -5.69
C LEU A 92 10.16 14.04 -4.85
N TYR A 93 9.55 14.18 -3.70
CA TYR A 93 9.09 13.08 -2.85
C TYR A 93 7.96 13.57 -1.96
N VAL A 94 7.17 12.64 -1.43
CA VAL A 94 6.17 12.94 -0.40
C VAL A 94 6.71 12.53 0.98
N SER A 95 6.40 13.32 2.00
CA SER A 95 6.66 13.04 3.41
C SER A 95 5.35 12.67 4.09
N GLU A 96 5.20 11.41 4.50
CA GLU A 96 4.04 10.92 5.24
C GLU A 96 4.28 11.04 6.75
N ASN A 97 3.43 11.80 7.43
CA ASN A 97 3.49 11.95 8.89
C ASN A 97 2.79 10.77 9.62
N LYS A 98 2.77 10.81 10.97
CA LYS A 98 2.14 9.77 11.80
C LYS A 98 0.62 9.64 11.62
N GLU A 99 -0.05 10.68 11.13
CA GLU A 99 -1.49 10.69 10.82
C GLU A 99 -1.77 10.22 9.39
N ARG A 100 -0.75 9.80 8.64
CA ARG A 100 -0.82 9.39 7.22
C ARG A 100 -1.08 10.54 6.25
N ILE A 101 -0.94 11.80 6.69
CA ILE A 101 -0.97 12.96 5.80
C ILE A 101 0.35 13.05 5.04
N GLN A 102 0.26 13.19 3.73
CA GLN A 102 1.40 13.27 2.82
C GLN A 102 1.62 14.71 2.35
N SER A 103 2.78 15.28 2.65
CA SER A 103 3.18 16.61 2.17
C SER A 103 4.22 16.49 1.06
N LEU A 104 4.12 17.32 0.03
CA LEU A 104 5.01 17.32 -1.12
C LEU A 104 6.28 18.13 -0.85
N PHE A 105 7.42 17.55 -1.19
CA PHE A 105 8.73 18.17 -1.07
C PHE A 105 9.52 18.11 -2.38
N VAL A 106 10.38 19.11 -2.57
CA VAL A 106 11.45 19.11 -3.58
C VAL A 106 12.80 19.26 -2.90
N ALA A 107 13.81 18.55 -3.39
CA ALA A 107 15.21 18.72 -3.03
C ALA A 107 16.12 18.70 -4.26
N ASN A 108 17.41 19.00 -4.07
CA ASN A 108 18.44 18.68 -5.08
C ASN A 108 18.54 17.16 -5.30
N LYS A 109 19.11 16.71 -6.42
CA LYS A 109 19.30 15.28 -6.76
C LYS A 109 19.87 14.44 -5.60
N ASN A 110 20.79 15.03 -4.82
CA ASN A 110 21.41 14.41 -3.65
C ASN A 110 20.63 14.57 -2.33
N GLY A 111 19.37 15.02 -2.40
CA GLY A 111 18.48 15.28 -1.27
C GLY A 111 18.79 16.53 -0.43
N SER A 112 19.80 17.32 -0.79
CA SER A 112 20.10 18.58 -0.09
C SER A 112 19.09 19.68 -0.40
N ALA A 113 19.00 20.66 0.52
CA ALA A 113 18.08 21.80 0.44
C ALA A 113 16.60 21.39 0.22
N PRO A 114 16.04 20.50 1.07
CA PRO A 114 14.65 20.13 0.96
C PRO A 114 13.74 21.34 1.23
N LYS A 115 12.67 21.43 0.46
CA LYS A 115 11.64 22.47 0.56
C LYS A 115 10.26 21.85 0.39
N MET A 116 9.36 22.17 1.31
CA MET A 116 7.96 21.78 1.22
C MET A 116 7.23 22.68 0.21
N LEU A 117 6.40 22.07 -0.63
CA LEU A 117 5.65 22.75 -1.70
C LEU A 117 4.14 22.80 -1.44
N SER A 118 3.55 21.78 -0.81
CA SER A 118 2.10 21.69 -0.58
C SER A 118 1.61 22.41 0.69
N GLY A 119 2.52 22.79 1.59
CA GLY A 119 2.16 23.16 2.96
C GLY A 119 1.69 21.97 3.80
N ASP A 120 1.15 22.28 4.98
CA ASP A 120 0.80 21.30 6.01
C ASP A 120 -0.69 20.89 6.01
N SER A 121 -1.55 21.60 5.27
CA SER A 121 -3.00 21.35 5.28
C SER A 121 -3.46 20.31 4.26
N LEU A 122 -2.68 20.07 3.19
CA LEU A 122 -3.05 19.17 2.11
C LEU A 122 -2.48 17.77 2.31
N HIS A 123 -3.29 16.75 2.01
CA HIS A 123 -2.85 15.39 1.74
C HIS A 123 -2.61 15.21 0.23
N VAL A 124 -1.36 14.98 -0.15
CA VAL A 124 -0.93 14.79 -1.54
C VAL A 124 -0.92 13.32 -1.90
N ALA A 125 -1.73 12.93 -2.90
CA ALA A 125 -1.82 11.55 -3.37
C ALA A 125 -0.76 11.23 -4.45
N ASP A 126 -0.47 12.18 -5.34
CA ASP A 126 0.50 12.00 -6.43
C ASP A 126 1.06 13.33 -6.93
N ALA A 127 2.24 13.33 -7.55
CA ALA A 127 2.88 14.55 -8.04
C ALA A 127 3.86 14.31 -9.19
N LEU A 128 3.99 15.30 -10.09
CA LEU A 128 4.96 15.31 -11.19
C LEU A 128 5.48 16.71 -11.52
N PHE A 129 6.66 16.78 -12.13
CA PHE A 129 7.22 18.02 -12.66
C PHE A 129 6.52 18.46 -13.95
N SER A 130 6.39 19.78 -14.13
CA SER A 130 6.12 20.35 -15.45
C SER A 130 7.25 20.05 -16.44
N ALA A 131 6.95 20.15 -17.74
CA ALA A 131 7.89 19.85 -18.81
C ALA A 131 9.19 20.68 -18.76
N ASP A 132 9.11 21.92 -18.27
CA ASP A 132 10.21 22.87 -18.09
C ASP A 132 10.87 22.82 -16.70
N GLY A 133 10.34 22.00 -15.79
CA GLY A 133 10.79 21.85 -14.41
C GLY A 133 10.58 23.07 -13.52
N GLN A 134 9.82 24.09 -13.95
CA GLN A 134 9.58 25.30 -13.16
C GLN A 134 8.39 25.16 -12.19
N LYS A 135 7.47 24.24 -12.48
CA LYS A 135 6.30 23.94 -11.67
C LYS A 135 6.21 22.47 -11.31
N VAL A 136 5.38 22.18 -10.33
CA VAL A 136 4.97 20.84 -9.95
C VAL A 136 3.45 20.79 -9.99
N PHE A 137 2.91 19.75 -10.62
CA PHE A 137 1.49 19.44 -10.61
C PHE A 137 1.26 18.27 -9.66
N PHE A 138 0.21 18.33 -8.86
CA PHE A 138 -0.05 17.29 -7.86
C PHE A 138 -1.54 17.14 -7.57
N ALA A 139 -1.94 15.92 -7.24
CA ALA A 139 -3.27 15.60 -6.78
C ALA A 139 -3.32 15.73 -5.25
N ALA A 140 -4.27 16.49 -4.73
CA ALA A 140 -4.41 16.69 -3.29
C ALA A 140 -5.85 16.91 -2.84
N ILE A 141 -6.09 16.62 -1.56
CA ILE A 141 -7.32 16.88 -0.82
C ILE A 141 -6.93 17.56 0.49
N GLU A 142 -7.84 18.32 1.10
CA GLU A 142 -7.63 18.82 2.46
C GLU A 142 -7.42 17.64 3.43
N GLY A 143 -6.38 17.74 4.26
CA GLY A 143 -5.98 16.70 5.19
C GLY A 143 -7.06 16.39 6.23
N GLU A 144 -7.83 17.41 6.65
CA GLU A 144 -8.99 17.20 7.53
C GLU A 144 -10.10 16.38 6.86
N GLU A 145 -10.30 16.50 5.54
CA GLU A 145 -11.25 15.68 4.79
C GLU A 145 -10.70 14.26 4.61
N PHE A 146 -9.41 14.09 4.32
CA PHE A 146 -8.77 12.78 4.18
C PHE A 146 -8.89 11.91 5.45
N LEU A 147 -8.90 12.52 6.64
CA LEU A 147 -8.99 11.82 7.92
C LEU A 147 -10.41 11.42 8.32
N LYS A 148 -11.44 11.83 7.57
CA LYS A 148 -12.83 11.47 7.88
C LYS A 148 -13.14 10.02 7.49
N ALA A 149 -14.16 9.46 8.13
CA ALA A 149 -14.62 8.12 7.77
C ALA A 149 -15.28 8.12 6.39
N GLU A 150 -15.31 6.94 5.76
CA GLU A 150 -15.99 6.73 4.48
C GLU A 150 -17.46 7.20 4.57
N GLY A 151 -17.89 8.06 3.66
CA GLY A 151 -19.23 8.65 3.63
C GLY A 151 -19.41 9.93 4.46
N GLU A 152 -18.39 10.37 5.21
CA GLU A 152 -18.39 11.66 5.92
C GLU A 152 -17.65 12.78 5.16
N THR A 153 -16.81 12.41 4.19
CA THR A 153 -16.08 13.33 3.32
C THR A 153 -17.06 14.14 2.46
N LYS A 154 -16.79 15.44 2.30
CA LYS A 154 -17.60 16.33 1.45
C LYS A 154 -16.89 16.75 0.18
N GLU A 155 -15.58 16.80 0.26
CA GLU A 155 -14.68 17.16 -0.84
C GLU A 155 -13.86 15.94 -1.24
N GLY A 156 -13.23 16.02 -2.41
CA GLY A 156 -12.36 14.98 -2.95
C GLY A 156 -10.98 15.50 -3.34
N LEU A 157 -10.28 14.68 -4.12
CA LEU A 157 -9.00 15.04 -4.70
C LEU A 157 -9.20 15.98 -5.89
N ASP A 158 -8.36 17.01 -5.93
CA ASP A 158 -8.24 17.94 -7.03
C ASP A 158 -6.80 18.07 -7.51
N LEU A 159 -6.65 18.61 -8.72
CA LEU A 159 -5.37 18.92 -9.31
C LEU A 159 -4.92 20.31 -8.87
N TYR A 160 -3.67 20.41 -8.44
CA TYR A 160 -3.03 21.65 -8.01
C TYR A 160 -1.76 21.90 -8.83
N SER A 161 -1.32 23.15 -8.85
CA SER A 161 0.02 23.53 -9.32
C SER A 161 0.72 24.42 -8.32
N VAL A 162 2.06 24.33 -8.28
CA VAL A 162 2.90 25.18 -7.45
C VAL A 162 4.25 25.41 -8.12
N GLY A 163 4.83 26.60 -7.94
CA GLY A 163 6.19 26.89 -8.38
C GLY A 163 7.22 26.02 -7.65
N ILE A 164 8.33 25.72 -8.30
CA ILE A 164 9.43 24.93 -7.68
C ILE A 164 10.08 25.67 -6.50
N ASP A 165 9.87 26.98 -6.42
CA ASP A 165 10.21 27.85 -5.32
C ASP A 165 9.11 27.91 -4.24
N GLY A 166 8.09 27.06 -4.29
CA GLY A 166 7.00 26.99 -3.31
C GLY A 166 6.06 28.20 -3.32
N HIS A 167 6.13 29.05 -4.33
CA HIS A 167 5.20 30.16 -4.53
C HIS A 167 4.12 29.79 -5.56
N ASP A 168 3.10 30.64 -5.67
CA ASP A 168 2.02 30.50 -6.66
C ASP A 168 1.29 29.14 -6.60
N LEU A 169 0.95 28.70 -5.39
CA LEU A 169 0.07 27.55 -5.17
C LEU A 169 -1.35 27.89 -5.69
N GLU A 170 -1.85 27.06 -6.60
CA GLU A 170 -3.13 27.25 -7.29
C GLU A 170 -3.86 25.91 -7.42
N GLN A 171 -5.15 25.89 -7.08
CA GLN A 171 -6.06 24.78 -7.37
C GLN A 171 -6.55 24.90 -8.83
N LEU A 172 -6.32 23.87 -9.63
CA LEU A 172 -6.59 23.83 -11.07
C LEU A 172 -7.95 23.20 -11.42
N THR A 173 -8.47 22.33 -10.54
CA THR A 173 -9.79 21.70 -10.68
C THR A 173 -10.58 21.80 -9.39
N ASP A 174 -11.90 21.74 -9.52
CA ASP A 174 -12.87 21.69 -8.42
C ASP A 174 -13.87 20.58 -8.79
N SER A 175 -13.42 19.34 -8.66
CA SER A 175 -14.10 18.15 -9.21
C SER A 175 -14.31 17.04 -8.19
N ASP A 176 -13.70 17.15 -7.02
CA ASP A 176 -13.91 16.26 -5.89
C ASP A 176 -13.80 14.77 -6.24
N HIS A 177 -12.74 14.41 -6.96
CA HIS A 177 -12.56 13.02 -7.35
C HIS A 177 -12.32 12.14 -6.12
N PHE A 178 -12.97 10.99 -6.06
CA PHE A 178 -12.75 10.05 -4.96
C PHE A 178 -11.31 9.53 -4.95
N THR A 179 -10.74 9.31 -6.14
CA THR A 179 -9.34 8.95 -6.35
C THR A 179 -8.76 9.80 -7.47
N MET A 180 -7.49 10.17 -7.36
CA MET A 180 -6.75 10.82 -8.42
C MET A 180 -5.31 10.33 -8.37
N GLU A 181 -5.01 9.35 -9.21
CA GLU A 181 -3.73 8.63 -9.19
C GLU A 181 -3.10 8.56 -10.57
N SER A 182 -1.83 8.14 -10.61
CA SER A 182 -1.08 7.89 -11.85
C SER A 182 -1.01 9.14 -12.73
N LEU A 183 -0.69 10.28 -12.10
CA LEU A 183 -0.50 11.52 -12.85
C LEU A 183 0.61 11.32 -13.89
N ALA A 184 0.33 11.69 -15.14
CA ALA A 184 1.29 11.58 -16.23
C ALA A 184 1.21 12.79 -17.17
N LEU A 185 2.37 13.32 -17.57
CA LEU A 185 2.44 14.49 -18.45
C LEU A 185 2.52 14.05 -19.91
N SER A 186 1.80 14.74 -20.79
CA SER A 186 1.91 14.56 -22.24
C SER A 186 3.30 14.91 -22.76
N ARG A 187 3.63 14.37 -23.93
CA ARG A 187 4.91 14.62 -24.62
C ARG A 187 5.25 16.10 -24.73
N ASP A 188 4.28 16.90 -25.17
CA ASP A 188 4.42 18.34 -25.42
C ASP A 188 4.31 19.18 -24.14
N GLY A 189 4.02 18.55 -22.99
CA GLY A 189 3.93 19.21 -21.70
C GLY A 189 2.66 20.03 -21.51
N ARG A 190 1.64 19.84 -22.35
CA ARG A 190 0.39 20.63 -22.33
C ARG A 190 -0.78 19.94 -21.66
N GLU A 191 -0.75 18.62 -21.53
CA GLU A 191 -1.84 17.84 -20.97
C GLU A 191 -1.36 16.98 -19.80
N ILE A 192 -2.16 16.91 -18.74
CA ILE A 192 -1.96 16.04 -17.59
C ILE A 192 -3.03 14.97 -17.62
N TYR A 193 -2.61 13.72 -17.68
CA TYR A 193 -3.46 12.55 -17.53
C TYR A 193 -3.51 12.17 -16.06
N PHE A 194 -4.68 11.76 -15.61
CA PHE A 194 -4.85 11.16 -14.29
C PHE A 194 -5.99 10.15 -14.33
N LYS A 195 -5.91 9.14 -13.46
CA LYS A 195 -6.95 8.13 -13.29
C LYS A 195 -7.80 8.48 -12.09
N ASP A 196 -9.11 8.51 -12.32
CA ASP A 196 -10.13 8.34 -11.30
C ASP A 196 -10.69 6.92 -11.40
N PHE A 197 -11.22 6.39 -10.31
CA PHE A 197 -11.62 5.00 -10.06
C PHE A 197 -11.79 4.13 -11.33
N THR A 198 -12.69 4.51 -12.25
CA THR A 198 -12.95 3.84 -13.53
C THR A 198 -12.42 4.54 -14.78
N ASP A 199 -12.18 5.85 -14.73
CA ASP A 199 -12.02 6.69 -15.90
C ASP A 199 -10.69 7.45 -15.88
N VAL A 200 -10.09 7.62 -17.06
CA VAL A 200 -8.92 8.49 -17.21
C VAL A 200 -9.37 9.82 -17.76
N TYR A 201 -8.92 10.88 -17.11
CA TYR A 201 -9.18 12.26 -17.50
C TYR A 201 -7.91 12.91 -18.04
N VAL A 202 -8.12 13.98 -18.80
CA VAL A 202 -7.07 14.83 -19.35
C VAL A 202 -7.36 16.26 -18.95
N TYR A 203 -6.39 16.92 -18.33
CA TYR A 203 -6.42 18.35 -18.03
C TYR A 203 -5.48 19.08 -18.99
N ASN A 204 -6.01 20.02 -19.77
CA ASN A 204 -5.20 20.89 -20.62
C ASN A 204 -4.72 22.10 -19.80
N ILE A 205 -3.40 22.24 -19.68
CA ILE A 205 -2.73 23.26 -18.85
C ILE A 205 -2.94 24.67 -19.41
N GLU A 206 -2.94 24.85 -20.73
CA GLU A 206 -3.08 26.17 -21.36
C GLU A 206 -4.54 26.66 -21.33
N GLU A 207 -5.49 25.76 -21.58
CA GLU A 207 -6.92 26.08 -21.61
C GLU A 207 -7.58 26.09 -20.23
N GLY A 208 -6.95 25.45 -19.23
CA GLY A 208 -7.50 25.28 -17.90
C GLY A 208 -8.76 24.41 -17.88
N ARG A 209 -8.80 23.36 -18.72
CA ARG A 209 -10.00 22.53 -18.93
C ARG A 209 -9.74 21.04 -18.81
N LYS A 210 -10.62 20.37 -18.07
CA LYS A 210 -10.68 18.91 -17.94
C LYS A 210 -11.63 18.30 -18.98
N ARG A 211 -11.28 17.15 -19.54
CA ARG A 211 -12.14 16.29 -20.37
C ARG A 211 -11.85 14.81 -20.11
N GLY A 212 -12.79 13.93 -20.48
CA GLY A 212 -12.52 12.49 -20.51
C GLY A 212 -11.48 12.12 -21.57
N SER A 213 -10.65 11.13 -21.28
CA SER A 213 -9.65 10.59 -22.21
C SER A 213 -10.26 9.51 -23.09
N GLU A 214 -9.96 9.54 -24.39
CA GLU A 214 -10.23 8.40 -25.29
C GLU A 214 -9.08 7.38 -25.29
N LEU A 215 -7.98 7.65 -24.58
CA LEU A 215 -6.82 6.76 -24.57
C LEU A 215 -7.15 5.40 -23.95
N THR A 216 -7.94 5.38 -22.89
CA THR A 216 -8.32 4.17 -22.15
C THR A 216 -9.31 3.29 -22.91
N SER A 217 -10.29 3.88 -23.61
CA SER A 217 -11.22 3.10 -24.43
C SER A 217 -10.52 2.38 -25.59
N GLN A 218 -9.29 2.78 -25.90
CA GLN A 218 -8.44 2.16 -26.90
C GLN A 218 -7.44 1.17 -26.29
N MET A 219 -7.35 1.05 -24.97
CA MET A 219 -6.50 0.08 -24.29
C MET A 219 -7.23 -1.26 -24.12
N PRO A 220 -6.51 -2.40 -24.22
CA PRO A 220 -7.11 -3.74 -24.13
C PRO A 220 -7.62 -4.07 -22.72
N ALA A 221 -7.11 -3.39 -21.70
CA ALA A 221 -7.49 -3.59 -20.30
C ALA A 221 -7.37 -2.25 -19.55
N GLU A 222 -8.00 -2.19 -18.37
CA GLU A 222 -7.95 -1.02 -17.50
C GLU A 222 -6.51 -0.77 -17.00
N PRO A 223 -5.92 0.41 -17.26
CA PRO A 223 -4.54 0.68 -16.88
C PRO A 223 -4.42 1.10 -15.42
N PHE A 224 -3.31 0.67 -14.82
CA PHE A 224 -2.74 1.14 -13.56
C PHE A 224 -1.30 1.61 -13.82
N TYR A 225 -0.79 2.54 -13.01
CA TYR A 225 0.58 3.09 -13.16
C TYR A 225 0.93 3.51 -14.60
N LEU A 226 0.02 4.24 -15.25
CA LEU A 226 0.22 4.73 -16.62
C LEU A 226 1.40 5.72 -16.67
N THR A 227 2.34 5.50 -17.59
CA THR A 227 3.45 6.40 -17.87
C THR A 227 3.73 6.50 -19.37
N PHE A 228 4.36 7.59 -19.79
CA PHE A 228 4.72 7.85 -21.19
C PHE A 228 6.23 7.84 -21.38
N SER A 229 6.68 7.36 -22.53
CA SER A 229 8.08 7.48 -22.94
C SER A 229 8.46 8.94 -23.16
N LEU A 230 9.76 9.27 -23.07
CA LEU A 230 10.23 10.66 -23.25
C LEU A 230 9.91 11.18 -24.66
N ASP A 231 9.98 10.31 -25.66
CA ASP A 231 9.57 10.60 -27.03
C ASP A 231 8.04 10.65 -27.20
N GLY A 232 7.25 10.28 -26.20
CA GLY A 232 5.79 10.28 -26.22
C GLY A 232 5.14 9.38 -27.26
N ASP A 233 5.86 8.45 -27.86
CA ASP A 233 5.31 7.52 -28.85
C ASP A 233 4.81 6.22 -28.23
N LYS A 234 5.10 5.99 -26.95
CA LYS A 234 4.71 4.80 -26.20
C LYS A 234 4.08 5.17 -24.85
N ALA A 235 3.17 4.32 -24.41
CA ALA A 235 2.62 4.33 -23.05
C ALA A 235 2.87 2.97 -22.41
N ALA A 236 3.41 2.95 -21.19
CA ALA A 236 3.50 1.75 -20.37
C ALA A 236 2.45 1.81 -19.27
N TYR A 237 1.86 0.67 -18.95
CA TYR A 237 0.87 0.54 -17.90
C TYR A 237 0.85 -0.90 -17.40
N THR A 238 0.39 -1.08 -16.17
CA THR A 238 0.13 -2.39 -15.60
C THR A 238 -1.36 -2.66 -15.66
N ALA A 239 -1.77 -3.89 -15.97
CA ALA A 239 -3.19 -4.25 -16.02
C ALA A 239 -3.40 -5.67 -15.49
N VAL A 240 -4.62 -5.98 -15.08
CA VAL A 240 -5.01 -7.34 -14.68
C VAL A 240 -4.82 -8.27 -15.88
N SER A 241 -4.14 -9.40 -15.66
CA SER A 241 -3.91 -10.40 -16.69
C SER A 241 -5.25 -11.02 -17.12
N PRO A 242 -5.46 -11.29 -18.42
CA PRO A 242 -6.69 -11.95 -18.88
C PRO A 242 -6.96 -13.29 -18.18
N GLU A 243 -5.90 -13.97 -17.75
CA GLU A 243 -5.99 -15.25 -17.05
C GLU A 243 -6.56 -15.09 -15.62
N SER A 244 -6.40 -13.93 -14.99
CA SER A 244 -6.77 -13.68 -13.60
C SER A 244 -8.03 -12.82 -13.42
N GLU A 245 -8.62 -12.27 -14.49
CA GLU A 245 -9.83 -11.42 -14.43
C GLU A 245 -10.99 -12.03 -13.63
N ASN A 246 -11.15 -13.36 -13.71
CA ASN A 246 -12.22 -14.10 -13.02
C ASN A 246 -11.71 -14.88 -11.79
N SER A 247 -10.48 -14.61 -11.36
CA SER A 247 -9.88 -15.21 -10.17
C SER A 247 -10.25 -14.42 -8.92
N SER A 248 -10.19 -15.08 -7.76
CA SER A 248 -10.26 -14.42 -6.46
C SER A 248 -9.02 -13.56 -6.14
N LEU A 249 -7.96 -13.72 -6.93
CA LEU A 249 -6.71 -12.98 -6.81
C LEU A 249 -6.28 -12.52 -8.20
N PHE A 250 -6.20 -11.20 -8.38
CA PHE A 250 -5.72 -10.60 -9.62
C PHE A 250 -4.20 -10.70 -9.73
N GLU A 251 -3.73 -10.90 -10.96
CA GLU A 251 -2.32 -10.84 -11.35
C GLU A 251 -2.14 -9.59 -12.22
N TYR A 252 -1.18 -8.73 -11.88
CA TYR A 252 -0.95 -7.46 -12.59
C TYR A 252 0.33 -7.54 -13.40
N GLU A 253 0.22 -7.26 -14.69
CA GLU A 253 1.28 -7.48 -15.67
C GLU A 253 1.55 -6.21 -16.46
N LEU A 254 2.78 -6.07 -16.95
CA LEU A 254 3.25 -4.89 -17.65
C LEU A 254 2.93 -4.99 -19.15
N TYR A 255 2.36 -3.91 -19.68
CA TYR A 255 2.05 -3.74 -21.08
C TYR A 255 2.66 -2.45 -21.59
N VAL A 256 3.07 -2.46 -22.86
CA VAL A 256 3.48 -1.27 -23.60
C VAL A 256 2.61 -1.13 -24.83
N ARG A 257 2.05 0.07 -25.01
CA ARG A 257 1.24 0.44 -26.15
C ARG A 257 1.99 1.46 -27.01
N ASN A 258 2.03 1.21 -28.31
CA ASN A 258 2.47 2.18 -29.29
C ASN A 258 1.31 3.13 -29.62
N LEU A 259 1.50 4.41 -29.37
CA LEU A 259 0.46 5.43 -29.50
C LEU A 259 0.21 5.86 -30.95
N ARG A 260 1.08 5.50 -31.88
CA ARG A 260 0.95 5.85 -33.31
C ARG A 260 0.09 4.85 -34.07
N ASN A 261 0.27 3.55 -33.81
CA ASN A 261 -0.46 2.48 -34.51
C ASN A 261 -1.51 1.78 -33.63
N GLY A 262 -1.53 2.05 -32.32
CA GLY A 262 -2.46 1.44 -31.37
C GLY A 262 -2.17 -0.02 -31.03
N GLU A 263 -0.99 -0.53 -31.36
CA GLU A 263 -0.58 -1.89 -30.99
C GLU A 263 -0.19 -1.95 -29.52
N SER A 264 -0.52 -3.05 -28.84
CA SER A 264 -0.16 -3.27 -27.43
C SER A 264 0.51 -4.62 -27.24
N THR A 265 1.60 -4.63 -26.50
CA THR A 265 2.44 -5.79 -26.25
C THR A 265 2.54 -6.00 -24.74
N ARG A 266 2.31 -7.24 -24.29
CA ARG A 266 2.57 -7.65 -22.90
C ARG A 266 4.05 -7.96 -22.74
N LEU A 267 4.71 -7.36 -21.76
CA LEU A 267 6.14 -7.52 -21.50
C LEU A 267 6.46 -8.50 -20.37
N THR A 268 5.51 -8.82 -19.51
CA THR A 268 5.72 -9.72 -18.36
C THR A 268 4.65 -10.81 -18.27
N ASP A 269 5.03 -11.96 -17.71
CA ASP A 269 4.13 -13.04 -17.29
C ASP A 269 4.61 -13.62 -15.95
N LEU A 270 4.62 -12.76 -14.93
CA LEU A 270 5.19 -13.08 -13.61
C LEU A 270 4.18 -13.72 -12.65
N LYS A 271 2.89 -13.73 -13.00
CA LYS A 271 1.80 -14.34 -12.20
C LYS A 271 1.72 -13.78 -10.78
N SER A 272 2.00 -12.48 -10.65
CA SER A 272 2.10 -11.75 -9.39
C SER A 272 1.63 -10.31 -9.60
N SER A 273 2.25 -9.31 -8.95
CA SER A 273 1.94 -7.89 -9.16
C SER A 273 3.17 -7.13 -9.65
N VAL A 274 3.05 -6.50 -10.81
CA VAL A 274 4.02 -5.54 -11.36
C VAL A 274 3.53 -4.12 -11.11
N VAL A 275 4.40 -3.24 -10.62
CA VAL A 275 4.09 -1.84 -10.31
C VAL A 275 5.22 -0.89 -10.72
N SER A 276 4.90 0.41 -10.77
CA SER A 276 5.87 1.50 -11.01
C SER A 276 6.78 1.30 -12.24
N PRO A 277 6.24 1.04 -13.44
CA PRO A 277 7.04 0.99 -14.66
C PRO A 277 7.59 2.38 -15.02
N VAL A 278 8.86 2.44 -15.44
CA VAL A 278 9.55 3.66 -15.88
C VAL A 278 10.41 3.35 -17.09
N PHE A 279 10.22 4.10 -18.17
CA PHE A 279 11.03 3.97 -19.38
C PHE A 279 12.47 4.41 -19.14
N TYR A 280 13.42 3.70 -19.74
CA TYR A 280 14.74 4.25 -20.00
C TYR A 280 14.63 5.38 -21.04
N HIS A 281 15.52 6.37 -20.94
CA HIS A 281 15.53 7.53 -21.83
C HIS A 281 16.46 7.32 -23.03
N ASN A 282 17.49 6.48 -22.89
CA ASN A 282 18.55 6.25 -23.87
C ASN A 282 18.63 4.79 -24.36
N GLU A 283 17.82 3.90 -23.80
CA GLU A 283 17.74 2.48 -24.18
C GLU A 283 16.27 2.08 -24.43
N ASP A 284 16.03 1.13 -25.34
CA ASP A 284 14.71 0.54 -25.58
C ASP A 284 14.36 -0.49 -24.50
N LYS A 285 14.31 -0.04 -23.24
CA LYS A 285 14.01 -0.86 -22.06
C LYS A 285 13.03 -0.14 -21.12
N ILE A 286 12.49 -0.92 -20.19
CA ILE A 286 11.67 -0.44 -19.09
C ILE A 286 12.11 -1.08 -17.77
N VAL A 287 12.24 -0.28 -16.72
CA VAL A 287 12.49 -0.73 -15.35
C VAL A 287 11.18 -0.72 -14.56
N PHE A 288 10.98 -1.69 -13.68
CA PHE A 288 9.75 -1.82 -12.90
C PHE A 288 9.99 -2.54 -11.56
N LEU A 289 9.00 -2.53 -10.69
CA LEU A 289 8.98 -3.30 -9.45
C LEU A 289 8.09 -4.53 -9.60
N HIS A 290 8.62 -5.69 -9.21
CA HIS A 290 7.88 -6.94 -9.10
C HIS A 290 7.65 -7.25 -7.63
N ASP A 291 6.38 -7.30 -7.20
CA ASP A 291 5.98 -7.77 -5.88
C ASP A 291 5.93 -9.31 -5.84
N ARG A 292 6.88 -9.90 -5.13
CA ARG A 292 7.06 -11.37 -5.12
C ARG A 292 6.17 -12.11 -4.15
N ASN A 293 5.64 -11.45 -3.12
CA ASN A 293 4.81 -12.09 -2.11
C ASN A 293 3.33 -11.68 -2.22
N TRP A 294 2.96 -11.03 -3.32
CA TRP A 294 1.58 -10.62 -3.62
C TRP A 294 0.55 -11.73 -3.29
N PRO A 295 -0.53 -11.42 -2.56
CA PRO A 295 -0.95 -10.12 -2.03
C PRO A 295 -0.55 -9.86 -0.57
N ALA A 296 0.52 -10.51 -0.07
CA ALA A 296 0.90 -10.40 1.33
C ALA A 296 1.56 -9.05 1.66
N SER A 297 1.21 -8.47 2.82
CA SER A 297 1.86 -7.28 3.35
C SER A 297 2.76 -7.62 4.55
N PRO A 298 3.91 -6.95 4.73
CA PRO A 298 4.48 -5.95 3.82
C PRO A 298 4.96 -6.59 2.50
N GLU A 299 4.82 -5.83 1.43
CA GLU A 299 5.15 -6.21 0.05
C GLU A 299 6.66 -6.47 -0.11
N GLU A 300 7.02 -7.43 -0.96
CA GLU A 300 8.41 -7.84 -1.21
C GLU A 300 8.83 -7.49 -2.65
N TYR A 301 9.05 -6.20 -2.89
CA TYR A 301 9.46 -5.72 -4.20
C TYR A 301 10.90 -6.10 -4.58
N ARG A 302 11.11 -6.32 -5.87
CA ARG A 302 12.41 -6.41 -6.54
C ARG A 302 12.41 -5.59 -7.82
N VAL A 303 13.52 -4.92 -8.09
CA VAL A 303 13.70 -4.15 -9.33
C VAL A 303 14.00 -5.11 -10.47
N HIS A 304 13.27 -4.97 -11.56
CA HIS A 304 13.49 -5.74 -12.79
C HIS A 304 13.52 -4.82 -14.00
N THR A 305 14.09 -5.31 -15.09
CA THR A 305 14.10 -4.64 -16.38
C THR A 305 13.76 -5.63 -17.50
N VAL A 306 13.17 -5.13 -18.58
CA VAL A 306 12.88 -5.89 -19.79
C VAL A 306 12.97 -4.99 -21.02
N ALA A 307 13.30 -5.54 -22.18
CA ALA A 307 13.31 -4.78 -23.43
C ALA A 307 11.88 -4.48 -23.91
N LEU A 308 11.70 -3.37 -24.64
CA LEU A 308 10.39 -2.92 -25.09
C LEU A 308 9.77 -3.79 -26.20
N ASP A 309 10.58 -4.59 -26.88
CA ASP A 309 10.14 -5.60 -27.85
C ASP A 309 9.86 -6.97 -27.18
N GLY A 310 9.97 -7.05 -25.85
CA GLY A 310 9.78 -8.25 -25.05
C GLY A 310 11.10 -8.94 -24.69
N GLY A 311 11.05 -10.25 -24.47
CA GLY A 311 12.21 -11.04 -24.08
C GLY A 311 12.26 -11.37 -22.59
N ASP A 312 13.44 -11.74 -22.12
CA ASP A 312 13.63 -12.20 -20.74
C ASP A 312 13.59 -11.02 -19.76
N VAL A 313 12.87 -11.22 -18.65
CA VAL A 313 12.85 -10.28 -17.53
C VAL A 313 14.10 -10.50 -16.68
N GLU A 314 14.89 -9.45 -16.48
CA GLU A 314 16.14 -9.47 -15.71
C GLU A 314 15.98 -8.77 -14.37
N GLU A 315 16.44 -9.38 -13.27
CA GLU A 315 16.46 -8.75 -11.94
C GLU A 315 17.68 -7.82 -11.79
N LEU A 316 17.43 -6.54 -11.46
CA LEU A 316 18.48 -5.57 -11.13
C LEU A 316 18.81 -5.66 -9.63
N SER A 317 19.93 -6.33 -9.34
CA SER A 317 20.39 -6.57 -7.97
C SER A 317 21.05 -5.34 -7.34
N LEU A 318 20.24 -4.45 -6.76
CA LEU A 318 20.72 -3.28 -6.03
C LEU A 318 21.51 -3.68 -4.76
N VAL A 319 22.64 -3.03 -4.53
CA VAL A 319 23.44 -3.17 -3.31
C VAL A 319 22.84 -2.30 -2.22
N LEU A 320 21.82 -2.85 -1.56
CA LEU A 320 21.04 -2.18 -0.53
C LEU A 320 21.69 -2.31 0.86
N PRO A 321 21.57 -1.30 1.73
CA PRO A 321 22.04 -1.40 3.11
C PRO A 321 21.25 -2.48 3.85
N LYS A 322 21.95 -3.38 4.53
CA LYS A 322 21.30 -4.44 5.30
C LYS A 322 20.55 -3.87 6.49
N ALA A 323 19.45 -4.54 6.86
CA ALA A 323 18.84 -4.35 8.16
C ALA A 323 19.87 -4.66 9.26
N ASP A 324 19.99 -3.76 10.23
CA ASP A 324 20.65 -4.10 11.49
C ASP A 324 19.76 -5.12 12.21
N SER A 325 20.34 -6.18 12.78
CA SER A 325 19.59 -7.19 13.53
C SER A 325 19.00 -6.56 14.80
N SER A 326 17.80 -6.01 14.71
CA SER A 326 17.13 -5.40 15.86
C SER A 326 16.46 -6.49 16.70
N ASN A 327 17.07 -6.85 17.83
CA ASN A 327 16.46 -7.71 18.85
C ASN A 327 15.50 -6.91 19.73
N SER A 328 14.56 -6.18 19.12
CA SER A 328 13.61 -5.34 19.85
C SER A 328 12.62 -6.21 20.63
N PRO A 329 12.47 -6.03 21.96
CA PRO A 329 11.44 -6.71 22.73
C PRO A 329 10.02 -6.45 22.20
N MET A 330 9.78 -5.26 21.65
CA MET A 330 8.48 -4.92 21.05
C MET A 330 8.22 -5.71 19.76
N LYS A 331 9.26 -5.96 18.94
CA LYS A 331 9.13 -6.82 17.75
C LYS A 331 8.76 -8.25 18.14
N PHE A 332 9.36 -8.78 19.20
CA PHE A 332 8.97 -10.08 19.74
C PHE A 332 7.53 -10.08 20.27
N LEU A 333 7.14 -9.04 21.03
CA LEU A 333 5.79 -8.93 21.57
C LEU A 333 4.73 -8.84 20.46
N ASP A 334 4.98 -8.04 19.42
CA ASP A 334 4.11 -7.90 18.25
C ASP A 334 3.95 -9.22 17.49
N ALA A 335 5.04 -9.99 17.36
CA ALA A 335 4.99 -11.32 16.76
C ALA A 335 4.25 -12.34 17.64
N ALA A 336 4.45 -12.28 18.96
CA ALA A 336 3.87 -13.22 19.92
C ALA A 336 2.37 -13.00 20.14
N VAL A 337 1.91 -11.74 20.16
CA VAL A 337 0.49 -11.39 20.33
C VAL A 337 -0.17 -11.29 18.96
N ASN A 338 -0.78 -12.39 18.52
CA ASN A 338 -1.52 -12.47 17.26
C ASN A 338 -2.82 -13.26 17.45
N GLY A 339 -3.65 -13.32 16.39
CA GLY A 339 -4.94 -13.99 16.44
C GLY A 339 -4.86 -15.45 16.89
N VAL A 340 -3.85 -16.20 16.44
CA VAL A 340 -3.63 -17.60 16.81
C VAL A 340 -3.28 -17.73 18.30
N THR A 341 -2.41 -16.87 18.83
CA THR A 341 -2.09 -16.86 20.26
C THR A 341 -3.31 -16.56 21.12
N ILE A 342 -4.12 -15.57 20.72
CA ILE A 342 -5.37 -15.22 21.41
C ILE A 342 -6.35 -16.40 21.39
N GLY A 343 -6.55 -17.04 20.24
CA GLY A 343 -7.39 -18.23 20.11
C GLY A 343 -6.90 -19.43 20.91
N GLY A 344 -5.58 -19.63 20.95
CA GLY A 344 -4.93 -20.65 21.76
C GLY A 344 -5.15 -20.42 23.25
N LEU A 345 -4.95 -19.19 23.73
CA LEU A 345 -5.21 -18.81 25.13
C LEU A 345 -6.70 -18.95 25.50
N TYR A 346 -7.61 -18.58 24.60
CA TYR A 346 -9.04 -18.75 24.79
C TYR A 346 -9.45 -20.23 24.86
N THR A 347 -8.93 -21.06 23.94
CA THR A 347 -9.16 -22.50 23.95
C THR A 347 -8.60 -23.16 25.21
N LEU A 348 -7.38 -22.78 25.63
CA LEU A 348 -6.77 -23.25 26.88
C LEU A 348 -7.62 -22.86 28.09
N LEU A 349 -8.17 -21.65 28.12
CA LEU A 349 -9.06 -21.20 29.18
C LEU A 349 -10.30 -22.10 29.28
N LEU A 350 -10.93 -22.43 28.14
CA LEU A 350 -12.07 -23.35 28.11
C LEU A 350 -11.69 -24.74 28.61
N VAL A 351 -10.55 -25.29 28.17
CA VAL A 351 -10.04 -26.60 28.62
C VAL A 351 -9.80 -26.62 30.13
N LEU A 352 -9.14 -25.60 30.68
CA LEU A 352 -8.89 -25.50 32.12
C LEU A 352 -10.20 -25.36 32.92
N ALA A 353 -11.17 -24.61 32.40
CA ALA A 353 -12.49 -24.50 32.99
C ALA A 353 -13.25 -25.85 32.96
N ILE A 354 -13.20 -26.59 31.85
CA ILE A 354 -13.80 -27.94 31.72
C ILE A 354 -13.23 -28.87 32.79
N LEU A 355 -11.90 -28.89 32.92
CA LEU A 355 -11.22 -29.72 33.89
C LEU A 355 -11.59 -29.31 35.34
N TYR A 356 -11.80 -28.01 35.61
CA TYR A 356 -12.08 -27.49 36.96
C TYR A 356 -13.51 -27.81 37.43
N PHE A 357 -14.48 -27.74 36.52
CA PHE A 357 -15.88 -28.02 36.82
C PHE A 357 -16.24 -29.53 36.75
N ARG A 358 -15.23 -30.39 36.59
CA ARG A 358 -15.37 -31.85 36.62
C ARG A 358 -15.69 -32.34 38.04
N PRO A 359 -16.50 -33.42 38.23
CA PRO A 359 -17.16 -34.27 37.23
C PRO A 359 -18.60 -33.89 36.84
N ALA A 360 -19.27 -33.00 37.57
CA ALA A 360 -20.70 -32.77 37.38
C ALA A 360 -21.06 -31.86 36.17
N LYS A 361 -20.12 -31.03 35.69
CA LYS A 361 -20.44 -29.90 34.81
C LYS A 361 -19.49 -29.73 33.61
N THR A 362 -18.94 -30.83 33.11
CA THR A 362 -17.91 -30.88 32.05
C THR A 362 -18.24 -30.04 30.81
N PHE A 363 -19.51 -30.01 30.36
CA PHE A 363 -19.90 -29.26 29.15
C PHE A 363 -20.30 -27.80 29.38
N ARG A 364 -20.45 -27.34 30.63
CA ARG A 364 -20.96 -25.98 30.88
C ARG A 364 -20.09 -24.86 30.29
N PRO A 365 -18.75 -24.89 30.40
CA PRO A 365 -17.91 -23.86 29.80
C PRO A 365 -18.10 -23.78 28.28
N VAL A 366 -18.22 -24.92 27.61
CA VAL A 366 -18.44 -25.00 26.16
C VAL A 366 -19.80 -24.45 25.77
N LEU A 367 -20.87 -24.78 26.52
CA LEU A 367 -22.21 -24.28 26.23
C LEU A 367 -22.32 -22.75 26.42
N ILE A 368 -21.65 -22.20 27.44
CA ILE A 368 -21.58 -20.74 27.64
C ILE A 368 -20.84 -20.10 26.46
N SER A 369 -19.70 -20.65 26.07
CA SER A 369 -18.91 -20.18 24.91
C SER A 369 -19.70 -20.23 23.61
N LEU A 370 -20.44 -21.33 23.38
CA LEU A 370 -21.32 -21.50 22.22
C LEU A 370 -22.42 -20.43 22.19
N ALA A 371 -23.07 -20.17 23.34
CA ALA A 371 -24.09 -19.13 23.44
C ALA A 371 -23.52 -17.74 23.14
N LEU A 372 -22.33 -17.42 23.67
CA LEU A 372 -21.64 -16.16 23.38
C LEU A 372 -21.32 -16.01 21.89
N GLY A 373 -20.81 -17.05 21.24
CA GLY A 373 -20.53 -17.03 19.81
C GLY A 373 -21.79 -16.84 18.96
N ILE A 374 -22.89 -17.52 19.28
CA ILE A 374 -24.17 -17.36 18.57
C ILE A 374 -24.74 -15.95 18.78
N LEU A 375 -24.74 -15.45 20.01
CA LEU A 375 -25.19 -14.10 20.32
C LEU A 375 -24.36 -13.04 19.60
N GLY A 376 -23.05 -13.26 19.49
CA GLY A 376 -22.15 -12.38 18.73
C GLY A 376 -22.48 -12.35 17.24
N ILE A 377 -22.79 -13.49 16.61
CA ILE A 377 -23.25 -13.52 15.21
C ILE A 377 -24.58 -12.78 15.05
N ILE A 378 -25.51 -12.93 15.99
CA ILE A 378 -26.77 -12.18 15.94
C ILE A 378 -26.49 -10.68 16.06
N ALA A 379 -25.62 -10.29 17.00
CA ALA A 379 -25.21 -8.91 17.19
C ALA A 379 -24.53 -8.33 15.94
N SER A 380 -23.72 -9.09 15.21
CA SER A 380 -23.09 -8.61 13.98
C SER A 380 -24.09 -8.20 12.91
N PHE A 381 -25.17 -8.97 12.73
CA PHE A 381 -26.23 -8.61 11.79
C PHE A 381 -27.00 -7.36 12.24
N ILE A 382 -27.21 -7.21 13.55
CA ILE A 382 -27.87 -6.02 14.09
C ILE A 382 -27.00 -4.79 13.85
N VAL A 383 -25.72 -4.83 14.21
CA VAL A 383 -24.77 -3.72 14.02
C VAL A 383 -24.70 -3.30 12.55
N ALA A 384 -24.55 -4.29 11.66
CA ALA A 384 -24.56 -4.06 10.21
C ALA A 384 -25.87 -3.41 9.73
N ALA A 385 -27.02 -3.86 10.23
CA ALA A 385 -28.33 -3.31 9.85
C ALA A 385 -28.61 -1.93 10.45
N THR A 386 -27.99 -1.57 11.57
CA THR A 386 -28.20 -0.28 12.26
C THR A 386 -27.32 0.87 11.74
N GLY A 387 -26.48 0.60 10.73
CA GLY A 387 -25.72 1.64 10.03
C GLY A 387 -24.21 1.49 10.05
N ASP A 388 -23.66 0.41 10.63
CA ASP A 388 -22.22 0.12 10.58
C ASP A 388 -21.94 -1.29 10.03
N PRO A 389 -21.96 -1.46 8.69
CA PRO A 389 -21.66 -2.73 8.05
C PRO A 389 -20.29 -3.31 8.43
N TRP A 390 -19.27 -2.45 8.56
CA TRP A 390 -17.90 -2.85 8.88
C TRP A 390 -17.76 -3.34 10.32
N GLY A 391 -18.35 -2.62 11.28
CA GLY A 391 -18.44 -3.07 12.67
C GLY A 391 -19.20 -4.39 12.80
N GLY A 392 -20.26 -4.57 12.00
CA GLY A 392 -20.95 -5.85 11.89
C GLY A 392 -20.02 -6.98 11.45
N ILE A 393 -19.30 -6.82 10.33
CA ILE A 393 -18.33 -7.80 9.84
C ILE A 393 -17.28 -8.13 10.91
N ALA A 394 -16.72 -7.12 11.58
CA ALA A 394 -15.72 -7.30 12.63
C ALA A 394 -16.24 -8.17 13.79
N VAL A 395 -17.42 -7.84 14.33
CA VAL A 395 -18.07 -8.64 15.38
C VAL A 395 -18.37 -10.06 14.91
N GLY A 396 -18.79 -10.22 13.66
CA GLY A 396 -19.10 -11.51 13.05
C GLY A 396 -17.87 -12.41 12.96
N MET A 397 -16.73 -11.86 12.50
CA MET A 397 -15.46 -12.58 12.43
C MET A 397 -14.97 -13.03 13.80
N ILE A 398 -15.01 -12.16 14.82
CA ILE A 398 -14.64 -12.50 16.20
C ILE A 398 -15.53 -13.64 16.71
N SER A 399 -16.83 -13.57 16.43
CA SER A 399 -17.80 -14.57 16.87
C SER A 399 -17.58 -15.93 16.21
N ALA A 400 -17.31 -15.95 14.90
CA ALA A 400 -16.93 -17.17 14.17
C ALA A 400 -15.65 -17.80 14.74
N TYR A 401 -14.67 -16.97 15.08
CA TYR A 401 -13.41 -17.43 15.70
C TYR A 401 -13.62 -18.05 17.09
N ILE A 402 -14.48 -17.43 17.92
CA ILE A 402 -14.91 -17.98 19.21
C ILE A 402 -15.58 -19.35 19.03
N LEU A 403 -16.45 -19.50 18.02
CA LEU A 403 -17.13 -20.77 17.73
C LEU A 403 -16.14 -21.86 17.30
N GLY A 404 -15.12 -21.52 16.50
CA GLY A 404 -14.04 -22.43 16.14
C GLY A 404 -13.29 -22.97 17.37
N CYS A 405 -12.88 -22.07 18.28
CA CYS A 405 -12.25 -22.44 19.55
C CYS A 405 -13.18 -23.31 20.43
N THR A 406 -14.47 -22.98 20.45
CA THR A 406 -15.51 -23.72 21.18
C THR A 406 -15.65 -25.15 20.68
N ALA A 407 -15.61 -25.37 19.35
CA ALA A 407 -15.68 -26.70 18.75
C ALA A 407 -14.49 -27.58 19.16
N ILE A 408 -13.28 -27.02 19.20
CA ILE A 408 -12.08 -27.72 19.68
C ILE A 408 -12.25 -28.13 21.16
N ALA A 409 -12.69 -27.20 22.01
CA ALA A 409 -12.93 -27.47 23.43
C ALA A 409 -14.06 -28.50 23.65
N PHE A 410 -15.07 -28.53 22.77
CA PHE A 410 -16.14 -29.53 22.81
C PHE A 410 -15.62 -30.94 22.54
N LEU A 411 -14.78 -31.13 21.51
CA LEU A 411 -14.14 -32.42 21.20
C LEU A 411 -13.26 -32.89 22.37
N PHE A 412 -12.55 -31.97 23.02
CA PHE A 412 -11.81 -32.27 24.25
C PHE A 412 -12.75 -32.73 25.39
N ALA A 413 -13.86 -32.04 25.64
CA ALA A 413 -14.83 -32.44 26.67
C ALA A 413 -15.44 -33.82 26.39
N LEU A 414 -15.72 -34.14 25.11
CA LEU A 414 -16.23 -35.45 24.67
C LEU A 414 -15.23 -36.57 24.95
N THR A 415 -13.99 -36.43 24.47
CA THR A 415 -12.93 -37.43 24.67
C THR A 415 -12.65 -37.66 26.15
N LEU A 416 -12.60 -36.59 26.95
CA LEU A 416 -12.41 -36.66 28.40
C LEU A 416 -13.55 -37.38 29.13
N LYS A 417 -14.78 -37.28 28.62
CA LYS A 417 -15.95 -38.02 29.13
C LYS A 417 -15.91 -39.50 28.71
N MET A 418 -15.40 -39.82 27.52
CA MET A 418 -15.23 -41.19 27.05
C MET A 418 -14.14 -41.95 27.82
N LEU A 419 -13.03 -41.29 28.15
CA LEU A 419 -11.87 -41.89 28.85
C LEU A 419 -12.07 -42.13 30.35
N VAL A 420 -13.14 -41.59 30.94
CA VAL A 420 -13.44 -41.70 32.38
C VAL A 420 -14.80 -42.40 32.63
N LYS A 421 -15.31 -43.07 31.59
CA LYS A 421 -16.12 -44.29 31.77
C LYS A 421 -15.17 -45.44 32.09
#